data_AF-A0A5K0W1B4-F1
#
_entry.id   AF-A0A5K0W1B4-F1
#
_cell.length_a   1.000
_cell.length_b   1.000
_cell.length_c   1.000
_cell.angle_alpha   90.00
_cell.angle_beta   90.00
_cell.angle_gamma   90.00
#
_symmetry.space_group_name_H-M   'P 1'
#
loop_
_entity.id
_entity.type
_entity.pdbx_description
1 polymer ?
#
loop_
_entity_poly.entity_id
_entity_poly.type
_entity_poly.pdbx_seq_one_letter_code
_entity_poly.pdbx_strand_id
1 'polypeptide(L)'
;SFSRSAVNYNSGSKTAVSNIVMASTVLVTLLFLMPLFYYTPNLILAGIIITAVIGLIDFRTMGRLWKVDKLDFLACMTAFLGVLFFSVQGGLSLA
;
A
#
# COMPACT_ATOMS: atom_id res chain seq x y z
N SER A 1 0.40 1.19 -6.67
CA SER A 1 -0.65 1.99 -6.02
C SER A 1 -1.81 1.11 -5.53
N PHE A 2 -1.52 0.12 -4.67
CA PHE A 2 -2.54 -0.80 -4.16
C PHE A 2 -3.64 -0.09 -3.36
N SER A 3 -3.29 0.87 -2.51
CA SER A 3 -4.26 1.68 -1.76
C SER A 3 -5.22 2.45 -2.68
N ARG A 4 -4.72 3.14 -3.72
CA ARG A 4 -5.57 3.89 -4.66
C ARG A 4 -6.49 2.99 -5.48
N SER A 5 -5.98 1.85 -5.95
CA SER A 5 -6.79 0.88 -6.71
C SER A 5 -7.82 0.18 -5.83
N ALA A 6 -7.50 -0.13 -4.56
CA ALA A 6 -8.44 -0.73 -3.61
C ALA A 6 -9.57 0.22 -3.25
N VAL A 7 -9.29 1.51 -3.06
CA VAL A 7 -10.33 2.54 -2.87
C VAL A 7 -11.17 2.67 -4.14
N ASN A 8 -10.54 2.79 -5.32
CA ASN A 8 -11.26 2.91 -6.58
C ASN A 8 -12.18 1.70 -6.87
N TYR A 9 -11.73 0.50 -6.50
CA TYR A 9 -12.52 -0.73 -6.58
C TYR A 9 -13.69 -0.74 -5.57
N ASN A 10 -13.44 -0.37 -4.31
CA ASN A 10 -14.48 -0.24 -3.29
C ASN A 10 -15.50 0.87 -3.61
N SER A 11 -15.10 1.91 -4.33
CA SER A 11 -15.99 2.99 -4.81
C SER A 11 -16.82 2.58 -6.04
N GLY A 12 -16.73 1.34 -6.51
CA GLY A 12 -17.57 0.82 -7.59
C GLY A 12 -17.17 1.28 -9.00
N SER A 13 -15.93 1.76 -9.20
CA SER A 13 -15.46 2.22 -10.50
C SER A 13 -15.34 1.06 -11.49
N LYS A 14 -16.09 1.11 -12.60
CA LYS A 14 -16.08 0.10 -13.67
C LYS A 14 -15.40 0.54 -14.97
N THR A 15 -14.97 1.80 -15.07
CA THR A 15 -14.50 2.40 -16.34
C THR A 15 -13.26 3.27 -16.16
N ALA A 16 -12.43 3.37 -17.22
CA ALA A 16 -11.21 4.19 -17.25
C ALA A 16 -11.44 5.68 -16.96
N VAL A 17 -12.69 6.16 -17.09
CA VAL A 17 -13.12 7.51 -16.74
C VAL A 17 -12.82 7.86 -15.26
N SER A 18 -12.88 6.89 -14.34
CA SER A 18 -12.53 7.16 -12.93
C SER A 18 -11.07 7.59 -12.77
N ASN A 19 -10.17 7.01 -13.57
CA ASN A 19 -8.76 7.35 -13.52
C ASN A 19 -8.51 8.78 -14.08
N ILE A 20 -9.31 9.20 -15.07
CA ILE A 20 -9.27 10.55 -15.62
C ILE A 20 -9.75 11.57 -14.58
N VAL A 21 -10.88 11.31 -13.90
CA VAL A 21 -11.40 12.18 -12.84
C VAL A 21 -10.43 12.28 -11.66
N MET A 22 -9.79 11.18 -11.29
CA MET A 22 -8.76 11.19 -10.25
C MET A 22 -7.56 12.05 -10.67
N ALA A 23 -7.07 11.89 -11.91
CA ALA A 23 -5.94 12.66 -12.42
C ALA A 23 -6.26 14.16 -12.54
N SER A 24 -7.46 14.52 -13.03
CA SER A 24 -7.89 15.92 -13.11
C SER A 24 -8.02 16.55 -11.73
N THR A 25 -8.55 15.81 -10.74
CA THR A 25 -8.66 16.29 -9.35
C THR A 25 -7.28 16.54 -8.75
N VAL A 26 -6.31 15.64 -8.96
CA VAL A 26 -4.93 15.83 -8.52
C VAL A 26 -4.30 17.05 -9.19
N LEU A 27 -4.51 17.24 -10.50
CA LEU A 27 -4.01 18.41 -11.24
C LEU A 27 -4.54 19.73 -10.66
N VAL A 28 -5.86 19.82 -10.44
CA VAL A 28 -6.50 20.99 -9.83
C VAL A 28 -5.97 21.23 -8.41
N THR A 29 -5.79 20.16 -7.64
CA THR A 29 -5.24 20.24 -6.28
C THR A 29 -3.81 20.77 -6.29
N LEU A 30 -2.98 20.36 -7.24
CA LEU A 30 -1.62 20.85 -7.38
C LEU A 30 -1.58 22.32 -7.83
N LEU A 31 -2.47 22.76 -8.71
CA LEU A 31 -2.47 24.15 -9.21
C LEU A 31 -3.01 25.15 -8.19
N PHE A 32 -4.05 24.79 -7.44
CA PHE A 32 -4.71 25.71 -6.50
C PHE A 32 -4.28 25.53 -5.04
N LEU A 33 -3.95 24.30 -4.62
CA LEU A 33 -3.62 23.95 -3.23
C LEU A 33 -2.12 23.76 -3.00
N MET A 34 -1.25 23.92 -4.01
CA MET A 34 0.21 23.95 -3.84
C MET A 34 0.70 24.80 -2.65
N PRO A 35 0.22 26.03 -2.45
CA PRO A 35 0.69 26.87 -1.33
C PRO A 35 0.30 26.30 0.04
N LEU A 36 -0.77 25.51 0.11
CA LEU A 36 -1.21 24.83 1.34
C LEU A 36 -0.36 23.58 1.63
N PHE A 37 0.05 22.85 0.58
CA PHE A 37 0.86 21.65 0.71
C PHE A 37 2.35 21.93 0.97
N TYR A 38 2.86 23.13 0.70
CA TYR A 38 4.26 23.50 0.94
C TYR A 38 4.67 23.34 2.41
N TYR A 39 3.76 23.63 3.34
CA TYR A 39 3.99 23.50 4.77
C TYR A 39 3.65 22.13 5.35
N THR A 40 3.34 21.13 4.51
CA THR A 40 3.00 19.79 5.02
C THR A 40 4.23 19.22 5.73
N PRO A 41 4.21 19.08 7.06
CA PRO A 41 5.35 18.50 7.75
C PRO A 41 5.49 17.04 7.31
N ASN A 42 6.75 16.58 7.18
CA ASN A 42 7.08 15.19 6.88
C ASN A 42 6.36 14.19 7.82
N LEU A 43 5.98 14.65 9.03
CA LEU A 43 5.17 13.91 9.99
C LEU A 43 3.82 13.42 9.41
N ILE A 44 3.10 14.28 8.67
CA ILE A 44 1.80 13.91 8.09
C ILE A 44 2.00 12.87 6.98
N LEU A 45 3.03 13.05 6.14
CA LEU A 45 3.39 12.08 5.11
C LEU A 45 3.75 10.72 5.70
N ALA A 46 4.56 10.70 6.76
CA ALA A 46 4.90 9.48 7.48
C ALA A 46 3.65 8.80 8.08
N GLY A 47 2.73 9.57 8.67
CA GLY A 47 1.47 9.04 9.19
C GLY A 47 0.59 8.39 8.10
N ILE A 48 0.49 9.01 6.92
CA ILE A 48 -0.24 8.44 5.77
C ILE A 48 0.41 7.13 5.29
N ILE A 49 1.74 7.06 5.25
CA ILE A 49 2.45 5.82 4.87
C ILE A 49 2.21 4.71 5.89
N ILE A 50 2.36 5.00 7.19
CA ILE A 50 2.17 4.02 8.27
C ILE A 50 0.74 3.47 8.25
N THR A 51 -0.26 4.34 8.14
CA THR A 51 -1.67 3.92 8.07
C THR A 51 -1.96 3.08 6.82
N ALA A 52 -1.38 3.41 5.68
CA ALA A 52 -1.50 2.61 4.45
C ALA A 52 -0.85 1.22 4.58
N VAL A 53 0.31 1.12 5.24
CA VAL A 53 1.00 -0.16 5.48
C VAL A 53 0.22 -1.02 6.46
N ILE A 54 -0.27 -0.45 7.56
CA ILE A 54 -1.10 -1.19 8.53
C ILE A 54 -2.35 -1.76 7.85
N GLY A 55 -2.99 -1.00 6.96
CA GLY A 55 -4.15 -1.47 6.20
C GLY A 55 -3.84 -2.58 5.18
N LEU A 56 -2.57 -2.76 4.80
CA LEU A 56 -2.13 -3.83 3.89
C LEU A 56 -1.76 -5.12 4.64
N ILE A 57 -1.40 -5.03 5.92
CA ILE A 57 -1.04 -6.20 6.73
C ILE A 57 -2.31 -6.94 7.14
N ASP A 58 -2.58 -8.08 6.49
CA ASP A 58 -3.70 -8.95 6.83
C ASP A 58 -3.30 -9.98 7.90
N PHE A 59 -3.38 -9.56 9.16
CA PHE A 59 -3.12 -10.42 10.31
C PHE A 59 -4.03 -11.65 10.37
N ARG A 60 -5.23 -11.58 9.78
CA ARG A 60 -6.20 -12.67 9.80
C ARG A 60 -5.77 -13.81 8.88
N THR A 61 -5.24 -13.46 7.71
CA THR A 61 -4.67 -14.41 6.76
C THR A 61 -3.40 -15.07 7.33
N MET A 62 -2.56 -14.30 8.03
CA MET A 62 -1.36 -14.81 8.71
C MET A 62 -1.67 -15.90 9.76
N GLY A 63 -2.68 -15.66 10.62
CA GLY A 63 -3.11 -16.64 11.62
C GLY A 63 -3.78 -17.88 11.03
N ARG A 64 -4.39 -17.75 9.84
CA ARG A 64 -4.97 -18.89 9.10
C ARG A 64 -3.89 -19.75 8.46
N LEU A 65 -2.88 -19.14 7.85
CA LEU A 65 -1.73 -19.84 7.26
C LEU A 65 -1.02 -20.71 8.31
N TRP A 66 -0.78 -20.17 9.51
CA TRP A 66 -0.15 -20.92 10.60
C TRP A 66 -0.88 -22.24 10.93
N LYS A 67 -2.22 -22.24 10.85
CA LYS A 67 -3.05 -23.42 11.18
C LYS A 67 -3.21 -24.40 10.03
N VAL A 68 -3.08 -23.95 8.79
CA VAL A 68 -3.32 -24.78 7.60
C VAL A 68 -2.01 -25.39 7.10
N ASP A 69 -1.00 -24.56 6.83
CA ASP A 69 0.28 -24.99 6.27
C ASP A 69 1.47 -24.23 6.86
N LYS A 70 2.28 -24.94 7.65
CA LYS A 70 3.46 -24.35 8.31
C LYS A 70 4.57 -23.97 7.33
N LEU A 71 4.61 -24.62 6.17
CA LEU A 71 5.59 -24.32 5.11
C LEU A 71 5.26 -23.00 4.40
N ASP A 72 3.99 -22.76 4.06
CA ASP A 72 3.55 -21.48 3.48
C ASP A 72 3.73 -20.33 4.48
N PHE A 73 3.50 -20.58 5.77
CA PHE A 73 3.81 -19.60 6.81
C PHE A 73 5.32 -19.29 6.87
N LEU A 74 6.19 -20.30 6.74
CA LEU A 74 7.63 -20.11 6.74
C LEU A 74 8.08 -19.31 5.51
N ALA A 75 7.56 -19.62 4.33
CA ALA A 75 7.84 -18.87 3.09
C ALA A 75 7.40 -17.40 3.18
N CYS A 76 6.22 -17.12 3.74
CA CYS A 76 5.80 -15.74 4.03
C CYS A 76 6.73 -15.03 5.02
N MET A 77 7.21 -15.74 6.05
CA MET A 77 8.11 -15.18 7.05
C MET A 77 9.52 -14.92 6.48
N THR A 78 10.06 -15.84 5.67
CA THR A 78 11.36 -15.65 5.01
C THR A 78 11.28 -14.56 3.96
N ALA A 79 10.18 -14.44 3.21
CA ALA A 79 9.92 -13.31 2.34
C ALA A 79 9.94 -11.99 3.12
N PHE A 80 9.17 -11.91 4.21
CA PHE A 80 9.05 -10.70 5.01
C PHE A 80 10.39 -10.26 5.61
N LEU A 81 11.11 -11.19 6.25
CA LEU A 81 12.44 -10.92 6.81
C LEU A 81 13.44 -10.62 5.70
N GLY A 82 13.40 -11.34 4.59
CA GLY A 82 14.28 -11.13 3.45
C GLY A 82 14.12 -9.75 2.83
N VAL A 83 12.89 -9.24 2.70
CA VAL A 83 12.65 -7.88 2.21
C VAL A 83 13.16 -6.84 3.21
N LEU A 84 13.02 -7.07 4.52
CA LEU A 84 13.51 -6.17 5.57
C LEU A 84 15.05 -6.06 5.61
N PHE A 85 15.77 -7.17 5.38
CA PHE A 85 17.24 -7.19 5.49
C PHE A 85 17.98 -6.98 4.16
N PHE A 86 17.46 -7.49 3.03
CA PHE A 86 18.17 -7.52 1.75
C PHE A 86 17.55 -6.66 0.65
N SER A 87 16.37 -6.06 0.85
CA SER A 87 15.51 -5.41 -0.16
C SER A 87 14.53 -6.34 -0.86
N VAL A 88 13.51 -5.75 -1.50
CA VAL A 88 12.39 -6.45 -2.16
C VAL A 88 12.83 -7.61 -3.04
N GLN A 89 13.87 -7.39 -3.85
CA GLN A 89 14.34 -8.40 -4.81
C GLN A 89 15.04 -9.58 -4.14
N GLY A 90 15.84 -9.35 -3.09
CA GLY A 90 16.48 -10.42 -2.32
C GLY A 90 15.49 -11.20 -1.45
N GLY A 91 14.50 -10.50 -0.88
CA GLY A 91 13.44 -11.15 -0.12
C GLY A 91 12.56 -12.07 -0.96
N LEU A 92 12.25 -11.67 -2.20
CA LEU A 92 11.45 -12.50 -3.11
C LEU A 92 12.19 -13.76 -3.57
N SER A 93 13.52 -13.74 -3.63
CA SER A 93 14.33 -14.91 -3.99
C SER A 93 14.54 -15.91 -2.85
N LEU A 94 14.32 -15.48 -1.60
CA LEU A 94 14.45 -16.30 -0.39
C LEU A 94 13.10 -16.88 0.08
N ALA A 95 12.00 -16.34 -0.44
CA ALA A 95 10.64 -16.79 -0.23
C ALA A 95 10.36 -18.08 -1.01
#